data_AF-A0A1C5NC42-F1
#
_entry.id   AF-A0A1C5NC42-F1
#
_cell.length_a   1.000
_cell.length_b   1.000
_cell.length_c   1.000
_cell.angle_alpha   90.00
_cell.angle_beta   90.00
_cell.angle_gamma   90.00
#
_symmetry.space_group_name_H-M   'P 1'
#
loop_
_entity.id
_entity.type
_entity.pdbx_description
1 polymer ?
#
loop_
_entity_poly.entity_id
_entity_poly.type
_entity_poly.pdbx_seq_one_letter_code
_entity_poly.pdbx_strand_id
1 'polypeptide(L)'
;MEKRHSIFGWDSVFRSYTNYDLIKDSIFPVLAAVTITVISYLGEKDMLVELFKVITIGLSVVPVMLSILLAAYAILMSMYWSPICEKMKHNAKGNKLLNGLNSSFAAAIKIICFGVLYLLIVNSIGTVNMPFHILPPNIINSLLLVISLYFILFSIWIMKDIAVSIYNFASFTINTDIKEKKNEDKKDS
;
A
#
# COMPACT_ATOMS: atom_id res chain seq x y z
N MET A 1 15.52 11.08 30.26
CA MET A 1 14.43 11.72 29.50
C MET A 1 13.83 10.68 28.57
N GLU A 2 12.67 10.13 28.92
CA GLU A 2 11.87 9.35 27.96
C GLU A 2 11.57 10.24 26.75
N LYS A 3 11.97 9.81 25.55
CA LYS A 3 11.57 10.48 24.32
C LYS A 3 10.04 10.38 24.25
N ARG A 4 9.34 11.48 24.52
CA ARG A 4 7.89 11.57 24.25
C ARG A 4 7.71 11.44 22.75
N HIS A 5 7.40 10.23 22.30
CA HIS A 5 7.13 9.96 20.90
C HIS A 5 5.83 10.67 20.51
N SER A 6 5.85 11.37 19.37
CA SER A 6 4.67 12.04 18.83
C SER A 6 3.55 11.02 18.58
N ILE A 7 2.35 11.35 19.06
CA ILE A 7 1.13 10.54 18.83
C ILE A 7 0.65 10.68 17.37
N PHE A 8 1.06 11.77 16.69
CA PHE A 8 0.62 12.14 15.35
C PHE A 8 1.77 12.13 14.34
N GLY A 9 1.44 11.99 13.06
CA GLY A 9 2.38 12.05 11.94
C GLY A 9 2.98 10.70 11.52
N TRP A 10 3.88 10.73 10.54
CA TRP A 10 4.43 9.54 9.90
C TRP A 10 5.18 8.62 10.86
N ASP A 11 5.86 9.18 11.87
CA ASP A 11 6.57 8.40 12.89
C ASP A 11 5.63 7.48 13.69
N SER A 12 4.38 7.91 13.89
CA SER A 12 3.33 7.10 14.54
C SER A 12 2.83 5.98 13.63
N VAL A 13 2.71 6.27 12.33
CA VAL A 13 2.35 5.26 11.30
C VAL A 13 3.42 4.17 11.26
N PHE A 14 4.68 4.51 11.03
CA PHE A 14 5.76 3.52 10.88
C PHE A 14 6.12 2.75 12.17
N ARG A 15 5.50 3.10 13.30
CA ARG A 15 5.65 2.36 14.56
C ARG A 15 4.79 1.09 14.59
N SER A 16 3.64 1.11 13.93
CA SER A 16 2.72 -0.05 13.87
C SER A 16 2.82 -0.83 12.55
N TYR A 17 3.20 -0.15 11.46
CA TYR A 17 3.58 -0.77 10.19
C TYR A 17 5.08 -0.57 10.02
N THR A 18 5.84 -1.62 10.32
CA THR A 18 7.29 -1.50 10.41
C THR A 18 7.92 -1.51 9.02
N ASN A 19 9.16 -1.02 8.92
CA ASN A 19 9.94 -1.16 7.67
C ASN A 19 10.08 -2.62 7.23
N TYR A 20 9.98 -3.57 8.16
CA TYR A 20 9.95 -5.01 7.85
C TYR A 20 8.68 -5.40 7.08
N ASP A 21 7.52 -4.90 7.48
CA ASP A 21 6.25 -5.16 6.80
C ASP A 21 6.28 -4.58 5.37
N LEU A 22 6.81 -3.36 5.23
CA LEU A 22 7.04 -2.74 3.92
C LEU A 22 7.95 -3.58 3.03
N ILE A 23 9.10 -4.02 3.55
CA ILE A 23 10.03 -4.86 2.80
C ILE A 23 9.33 -6.15 2.35
N LYS A 24 8.61 -6.81 3.25
CA LYS A 24 7.89 -8.05 2.96
C LYS A 24 6.87 -7.85 1.82
N ASP A 25 6.12 -6.77 1.88
CA ASP A 25 5.09 -6.44 0.87
C ASP A 25 5.73 -6.04 -0.47
N SER A 26 6.97 -5.54 -0.45
CA SER A 26 7.74 -5.15 -1.64
C SER A 26 8.49 -6.30 -2.33
N ILE A 27 8.78 -7.42 -1.66
CA ILE A 27 9.58 -8.52 -2.25
C ILE A 27 8.99 -9.01 -3.57
N PHE A 28 7.71 -9.39 -3.58
CA PHE A 28 7.08 -9.93 -4.78
C PHE A 28 6.99 -8.88 -5.91
N PRO A 29 6.51 -7.64 -5.68
CA PRO A 29 6.54 -6.59 -6.69
C PRO A 29 7.93 -6.33 -7.30
N VAL A 30 8.98 -6.30 -6.47
CA VAL A 30 10.35 -6.08 -6.95
C VAL A 30 10.83 -7.24 -7.82
N LEU A 31 10.65 -8.49 -7.37
CA LEU A 31 11.06 -9.66 -8.14
C LEU A 31 10.33 -9.74 -9.48
N ALA A 32 9.03 -9.48 -9.49
CA ALA A 32 8.23 -9.46 -10.72
C ALA A 32 8.67 -8.32 -11.65
N ALA A 33 8.91 -7.12 -11.13
CA ALA A 33 9.39 -5.98 -11.92
C ALA A 33 10.74 -6.27 -12.60
N VAL A 34 11.72 -6.79 -11.82
CA VAL A 34 13.03 -7.17 -12.35
C VAL A 34 12.90 -8.25 -13.41
N THR A 35 12.08 -9.27 -13.16
CA THR A 35 11.87 -10.38 -14.11
C THR A 35 11.30 -9.88 -15.44
N ILE A 36 10.27 -9.02 -15.40
CA ILE A 36 9.66 -8.44 -16.61
C ILE A 36 10.69 -7.59 -17.37
N THR A 37 11.47 -6.76 -16.69
CA THR A 37 12.52 -5.95 -17.33
C THR A 37 13.60 -6.82 -17.97
N VAL A 38 14.07 -7.87 -17.30
CA VAL A 38 15.06 -8.81 -17.84
C VAL A 38 14.52 -9.50 -19.09
N ILE A 39 13.28 -9.99 -19.08
CA ILE A 39 12.65 -10.61 -20.25
C ILE A 39 12.55 -9.62 -21.41
N SER A 40 12.14 -8.38 -21.15
CA SER A 40 12.09 -7.33 -22.18
C SER A 40 13.48 -7.01 -22.74
N TYR A 41 14.52 -7.09 -21.91
CA TYR A 41 15.91 -6.82 -22.33
C TYR A 41 16.46 -7.94 -23.20
N LEU A 42 16.26 -9.19 -22.78
CA LEU A 42 16.66 -10.37 -23.56
C LEU A 42 15.85 -10.52 -24.86
N GLY A 43 14.62 -10.00 -24.89
CA GLY A 43 13.81 -9.92 -26.09
C GLY A 43 14.15 -8.76 -27.02
N GLU A 44 15.27 -8.07 -26.79
CA GLU A 44 15.77 -6.94 -27.59
C GLU A 44 14.76 -5.81 -27.82
N LYS A 45 13.82 -5.62 -26.88
CA LYS A 45 12.86 -4.51 -26.96
C LYS A 45 13.55 -3.18 -26.71
N ASP A 46 13.07 -2.15 -27.40
CA ASP A 46 13.43 -0.76 -27.06
C ASP A 46 12.91 -0.41 -25.66
N MET A 47 13.86 -0.20 -24.73
CA MET A 47 13.59 0.07 -23.32
C MET A 47 12.87 1.40 -23.10
N LEU A 48 13.11 2.40 -23.95
CA LEU A 48 12.44 3.68 -23.85
C LEU A 48 10.96 3.52 -24.21
N VAL A 49 10.69 2.81 -25.30
CA VAL A 49 9.31 2.52 -25.74
C VAL A 49 8.56 1.71 -24.70
N GLU A 50 9.19 0.68 -24.12
CA GLU A 50 8.55 -0.13 -23.08
C GLU A 50 8.31 0.68 -21.79
N LEU A 51 9.27 1.54 -21.40
CA LEU A 51 9.12 2.46 -20.27
C LEU A 51 7.88 3.35 -20.41
N PHE A 52 7.70 4.03 -21.55
CA PHE A 52 6.53 4.89 -21.75
C PHE A 52 5.21 4.12 -21.77
N LYS A 53 5.18 2.92 -22.34
CA LYS A 53 4.01 2.05 -22.27
C LYS A 53 3.65 1.73 -20.82
N VAL A 54 4.64 1.31 -20.04
CA VAL A 54 4.46 0.99 -18.61
C VAL A 54 4.03 2.22 -17.82
N ILE A 55 4.62 3.39 -18.05
CA ILE A 55 4.22 4.64 -17.41
C ILE A 55 2.77 4.98 -17.74
N THR A 56 2.36 4.85 -19.00
CA THR A 56 0.98 5.11 -19.44
C THR A 56 -0.01 4.17 -18.74
N ILE A 57 0.33 2.89 -18.65
CA ILE A 57 -0.45 1.91 -17.87
C ILE A 57 -0.46 2.30 -16.39
N GLY A 58 0.67 2.69 -15.81
CA GLY A 58 0.75 3.07 -14.42
C GLY A 58 -0.08 4.31 -14.07
N LEU A 59 -0.09 5.31 -14.94
CA LEU A 59 -0.90 6.52 -14.77
C LEU A 59 -2.41 6.25 -14.89
N SER A 60 -2.82 5.15 -15.51
CA SER A 60 -4.23 4.74 -15.54
C SER A 60 -4.60 3.80 -14.37
N VAL A 61 -3.69 2.92 -13.94
CA VAL A 61 -3.97 1.90 -12.92
C VAL A 61 -3.71 2.40 -11.50
N VAL A 62 -2.57 3.04 -11.24
CA VAL A 62 -2.13 3.39 -9.87
C VAL A 62 -3.09 4.40 -9.20
N PRO A 63 -3.59 5.46 -9.89
CA PRO A 63 -4.57 6.36 -9.28
C PRO A 63 -5.92 5.68 -8.96
N VAL A 64 -6.32 4.69 -9.76
CA VAL A 64 -7.52 3.89 -9.50
C VAL A 64 -7.33 3.06 -8.23
N MET A 65 -6.19 2.39 -8.08
CA MET A 65 -5.86 1.64 -6.86
C MET A 65 -5.80 2.54 -5.63
N LEU A 66 -5.22 3.74 -5.75
CA LEU A 66 -5.23 4.75 -4.67
C LEU A 66 -6.65 5.15 -4.27
N SER A 67 -7.55 5.34 -5.24
CA SER A 67 -8.94 5.72 -4.99
C SER A 67 -9.71 4.61 -4.26
N ILE A 68 -9.53 3.35 -4.68
CA ILE A 68 -10.12 2.20 -3.99
C ILE A 68 -9.59 2.10 -2.56
N LEU A 69 -8.29 2.33 -2.37
CA LEU A 69 -7.66 2.28 -1.06
C LEU A 69 -8.20 3.38 -0.12
N LEU A 70 -8.36 4.60 -0.63
CA LEU A 70 -8.96 5.70 0.11
C LEU A 70 -10.41 5.42 0.48
N ALA A 71 -11.20 4.83 -0.43
CA ALA A 71 -12.57 4.42 -0.15
C ALA A 71 -12.64 3.36 0.95
N ALA A 72 -11.80 2.32 0.85
CA ALA A 72 -11.70 1.27 1.86
C ALA A 72 -11.26 1.84 3.23
N TYR A 73 -10.30 2.77 3.23
CA TYR A 73 -9.86 3.44 4.45
C TYR A 73 -10.96 4.32 5.07
N ALA A 74 -11.74 5.02 4.25
CA ALA A 74 -12.89 5.80 4.73
C ALA A 74 -13.97 4.91 5.37
N ILE A 75 -14.25 3.73 4.80
CA ILE A 75 -15.16 2.74 5.38
C ILE A 75 -14.61 2.24 6.73
N LEU A 76 -13.32 1.92 6.79
CA LEU A 76 -12.69 1.49 8.03
C LEU A 76 -12.78 2.58 9.12
N MET A 77 -12.53 3.84 8.75
CA MET A 77 -12.66 4.98 9.68
C MET A 77 -14.11 5.23 10.12
N SER A 78 -15.11 5.04 9.25
CA SER A 78 -16.51 5.15 9.67
C SER A 78 -16.89 4.04 10.65
N MET A 79 -16.36 2.84 10.47
CA MET A 79 -16.53 1.73 11.42
C MET A 79 -15.83 1.99 12.77
N TYR A 80 -14.80 2.84 12.83
CA TYR A 80 -14.10 3.18 14.09
C TYR A 80 -14.97 3.97 15.08
N TRP A 81 -16.06 4.56 14.61
CA TRP A 81 -17.05 5.25 15.45
C TRP A 81 -18.22 4.36 15.86
N SER A 82 -18.24 3.08 15.47
CA SER A 82 -19.24 2.13 15.94
C SER A 82 -19.02 1.79 17.44
N PRO A 83 -20.09 1.59 18.23
CA PRO A 83 -20.01 1.16 19.63
C PRO A 83 -19.19 -0.12 19.84
N ILE A 84 -19.23 -1.06 18.87
CA ILE A 84 -18.45 -2.30 18.93
C ILE A 84 -16.94 -2.01 18.81
N CYS A 85 -16.59 -1.03 17.98
CA CYS A 85 -15.21 -0.56 17.81
C CYS A 85 -14.69 0.16 19.06
N GLU A 86 -15.55 0.89 19.75
CA GLU A 86 -15.21 1.53 21.03
C GLU A 86 -14.82 0.48 22.07
N LYS A 87 -15.58 -0.61 22.19
CA LYS A 87 -15.21 -1.75 23.04
C LYS A 87 -13.89 -2.40 22.61
N MET A 88 -13.63 -2.51 21.31
CA MET A 88 -12.35 -3.03 20.80
C MET A 88 -11.15 -2.18 21.17
N LYS A 89 -11.29 -0.86 21.27
CA LYS A 89 -10.21 0.05 21.73
C LYS A 89 -9.80 -0.24 23.17
N HIS A 90 -10.72 -0.70 24.00
CA HIS A 90 -10.46 -1.07 25.40
C HIS A 90 -9.89 -2.49 25.57
N ASN A 91 -9.93 -3.33 24.52
CA ASN A 91 -9.32 -4.66 24.52
C ASN A 91 -7.93 -4.60 23.88
N ALA A 92 -6.90 -5.11 24.57
CA ALA A 92 -5.52 -5.13 24.06
C ALA A 92 -5.37 -5.75 22.66
N LYS A 93 -6.10 -6.84 22.37
CA LYS A 93 -6.08 -7.50 21.06
C LYS A 93 -6.80 -6.70 19.99
N GLY A 94 -7.93 -6.08 20.34
CA GLY A 94 -8.71 -5.21 19.46
C GLY A 94 -7.94 -3.94 19.10
N ASN A 95 -7.39 -3.24 20.10
CA ASN A 95 -6.59 -2.04 19.90
C ASN A 95 -5.34 -2.30 19.03
N LYS A 96 -4.65 -3.43 19.22
CA LYS A 96 -3.52 -3.81 18.36
C LYS A 96 -3.96 -4.02 16.91
N LEU A 97 -5.10 -4.68 16.68
CA LEU A 97 -5.66 -4.89 15.35
C LEU A 97 -6.01 -3.55 14.68
N LEU A 98 -6.72 -2.66 15.40
CA LEU A 98 -7.11 -1.33 14.90
C LEU A 98 -5.89 -0.47 14.54
N ASN A 99 -4.87 -0.41 15.40
CA ASN A 99 -3.67 0.37 15.10
C ASN A 99 -2.86 -0.22 13.94
N GLY A 100 -2.77 -1.55 13.85
CA GLY A 100 -2.12 -2.23 12.73
C GLY A 100 -2.82 -1.95 11.40
N LEU A 101 -4.15 -2.04 11.37
CA LEU A 101 -4.96 -1.71 10.19
C LEU A 101 -4.75 -0.25 9.78
N ASN A 102 -5.01 0.68 10.69
CA ASN A 102 -4.91 2.11 10.43
C ASN A 102 -3.53 2.50 9.86
N SER A 103 -2.48 1.95 10.46
CA SER A 103 -1.11 2.19 10.03
C SER A 103 -0.80 1.57 8.66
N SER A 104 -1.22 0.33 8.40
CA SER A 104 -1.00 -0.35 7.12
C SER A 104 -1.66 0.40 5.96
N PHE A 105 -2.90 0.84 6.15
CA PHE A 105 -3.61 1.66 5.17
C PHE A 105 -2.89 2.99 4.92
N ALA A 106 -2.51 3.72 5.97
CA ALA A 106 -1.83 5.00 5.83
C ALA A 106 -0.47 4.87 5.13
N ALA A 107 0.31 3.82 5.43
CA ALA A 107 1.57 3.53 4.78
C ALA A 107 1.38 3.19 3.29
N ALA A 108 0.42 2.31 2.97
CA ALA A 108 0.09 1.97 1.59
C ALA A 108 -0.35 3.19 0.77
N ILE A 109 -1.23 4.04 1.32
CA ILE A 109 -1.66 5.31 0.69
C ILE A 109 -0.44 6.18 0.39
N LYS A 110 0.47 6.35 1.35
CA LYS A 110 1.68 7.17 1.16
C LYS A 110 2.56 6.64 0.02
N ILE A 111 2.84 5.35 0.00
CA ILE A 111 3.71 4.73 -1.01
C ILE A 111 3.08 4.85 -2.40
N ILE A 112 1.78 4.56 -2.52
CA ILE A 112 1.07 4.64 -3.79
C ILE A 112 0.99 6.10 -4.28
N CYS A 113 0.73 7.05 -3.38
CA CYS A 113 0.76 8.48 -3.71
C CYS A 113 2.14 8.92 -4.23
N PHE A 114 3.21 8.48 -3.57
CA PHE A 114 4.57 8.70 -4.06
C PHE A 114 4.81 8.05 -5.43
N GLY A 115 4.27 6.85 -5.66
CA GLY A 115 4.32 6.18 -6.95
C GLY A 115 3.62 6.96 -8.07
N VAL A 116 2.44 7.53 -7.80
CA VAL A 116 1.75 8.40 -8.78
C VAL A 116 2.59 9.63 -9.12
N LEU A 117 3.14 10.31 -8.11
CA LEU A 117 4.01 11.47 -8.33
C LEU A 117 5.26 11.09 -9.13
N TYR A 118 5.89 9.97 -8.80
CA TYR A 118 7.03 9.44 -9.55
C TYR A 118 6.67 9.21 -11.02
N LEU A 119 5.58 8.48 -11.31
CA LEU A 119 5.15 8.19 -12.68
C LEU A 119 4.85 9.47 -13.47
N LEU A 120 4.22 10.47 -12.85
CA LEU A 120 3.97 11.77 -13.46
C LEU A 120 5.26 12.52 -13.80
N ILE A 121 6.23 12.52 -12.88
CA ILE A 121 7.53 13.16 -13.08
C ILE A 121 8.28 12.47 -14.23
N VAL A 122 8.37 11.15 -14.23
CA VAL A 122 9.09 10.42 -15.30
C VAL A 122 8.39 10.60 -16.65
N ASN A 123 7.05 10.57 -16.69
CA ASN A 123 6.30 10.87 -17.91
C ASN A 123 6.60 12.28 -18.43
N SER A 124 6.69 13.26 -17.54
CA SER A 124 6.94 14.67 -17.88
C SER A 124 8.38 14.97 -18.24
N ILE A 125 9.36 14.24 -17.69
CA ILE A 125 10.77 14.38 -18.05
C ILE A 125 11.04 13.66 -19.36
N GLY A 126 10.44 12.49 -19.59
CA GLY A 126 10.64 11.73 -20.82
C GLY A 126 10.14 12.46 -22.08
N THR A 127 9.16 13.36 -21.96
CA THR A 127 8.72 14.24 -23.05
C THR A 127 9.69 15.39 -23.33
N VAL A 128 10.61 15.66 -22.40
CA VAL A 128 11.70 16.63 -22.58
C VAL A 128 12.92 15.85 -23.05
N ASN A 129 13.33 16.04 -24.31
CA ASN A 129 14.55 15.43 -24.87
C ASN A 129 15.80 15.87 -24.08
N MET A 130 16.08 15.22 -22.95
CA MET A 130 17.27 15.47 -22.14
C MET A 130 18.45 14.64 -22.67
N PRO A 131 19.54 15.27 -23.08
CA PRO A 131 20.71 14.58 -23.59
C PRO A 131 21.53 14.00 -22.42
N PHE A 132 21.13 12.84 -21.90
CA PHE A 132 21.89 12.13 -20.86
C PHE A 132 23.22 11.60 -21.45
N HIS A 133 24.32 12.31 -21.22
CA HIS A 133 25.68 11.97 -21.71
C HIS A 133 26.52 11.15 -20.72
N ILE A 134 25.99 10.83 -19.53
CA ILE A 134 26.78 10.26 -18.40
C ILE A 134 26.62 8.73 -18.29
N LEU A 135 25.48 8.17 -18.71
CA LEU A 135 25.19 6.74 -18.67
C LEU A 135 24.50 6.31 -19.97
N PRO A 136 24.70 5.07 -20.44
CA PRO A 136 23.99 4.54 -21.61
C PRO A 136 22.47 4.68 -21.40
N PRO A 137 21.73 5.28 -22.36
CA PRO A 137 20.29 5.50 -22.23
C PRO A 137 19.50 4.24 -21.87
N ASN A 138 19.91 3.08 -22.41
CA ASN A 138 19.27 1.80 -22.13
C ASN A 138 19.35 1.38 -20.64
N ILE A 139 20.44 1.69 -19.95
CA ILE A 139 20.59 1.35 -18.52
C ILE A 139 19.67 2.24 -17.68
N ILE A 140 19.64 3.55 -17.98
CA ILE A 140 18.76 4.50 -17.30
C ILE A 140 17.29 4.11 -17.52
N ASN A 141 16.89 3.84 -18.76
CA ASN A 141 15.53 3.45 -19.11
C ASN A 141 15.12 2.14 -18.45
N SER A 142 16.02 1.16 -18.39
CA SER A 142 15.76 -0.12 -17.70
C SER A 142 15.57 0.08 -16.21
N LEU A 143 16.37 0.94 -15.57
CA LEU A 143 16.24 1.25 -14.14
C LEU A 143 14.91 1.96 -13.84
N LEU A 144 14.57 2.98 -14.65
CA LEU A 144 13.29 3.68 -14.54
C LEU A 144 12.11 2.75 -14.81
N LEU A 145 12.26 1.77 -15.70
CA LEU A 145 11.26 0.76 -16.01
C LEU A 145 11.03 -0.16 -14.81
N VAL A 146 12.07 -0.66 -14.15
CA VAL A 146 11.95 -1.49 -12.93
C VAL A 146 11.21 -0.71 -11.84
N ILE A 147 11.58 0.55 -11.60
CA ILE A 147 10.92 1.38 -10.58
C ILE A 147 9.45 1.63 -10.94
N SER A 148 9.15 1.90 -12.22
CA SER A 148 7.78 2.12 -12.69
C SER A 148 6.92 0.86 -12.51
N LEU A 149 7.43 -0.30 -12.94
CA LEU A 149 6.78 -1.60 -12.75
C LEU A 149 6.57 -1.90 -11.27
N TYR A 150 7.55 -1.60 -10.42
CA TYR A 150 7.43 -1.78 -8.98
C TYR A 150 6.21 -1.03 -8.42
N PHE A 151 6.03 0.26 -8.72
CA PHE A 151 4.89 1.01 -8.18
C PHE A 151 3.55 0.48 -8.66
N ILE A 152 3.46 0.05 -9.93
CA ILE A 152 2.25 -0.56 -10.48
C ILE A 152 1.94 -1.87 -9.76
N LEU A 153 2.92 -2.78 -9.73
CA LEU A 153 2.75 -4.10 -9.13
C LEU A 153 2.50 -4.03 -7.63
N PHE A 154 3.21 -3.14 -6.92
CA PHE A 154 2.98 -2.90 -5.50
C PHE A 154 1.56 -2.41 -5.25
N SER A 155 1.08 -1.45 -6.05
CA SER A 155 -0.28 -0.92 -5.90
C SER A 155 -1.37 -1.97 -6.06
N ILE A 156 -1.15 -2.96 -6.93
CA ILE A 156 -2.08 -4.09 -7.13
C ILE A 156 -1.90 -5.12 -6.01
N TRP A 157 -0.65 -5.46 -5.67
CA TRP A 157 -0.33 -6.52 -4.72
C TRP A 157 -0.89 -6.23 -3.33
N ILE A 158 -0.72 -5.00 -2.85
CA ILE A 158 -1.14 -4.62 -1.50
C ILE A 158 -2.66 -4.68 -1.32
N MET A 159 -3.44 -4.56 -2.41
CA MET A 159 -4.90 -4.67 -2.37
C MET A 159 -5.38 -6.02 -1.84
N LYS A 160 -4.64 -7.09 -2.13
CA LYS A 160 -4.95 -8.43 -1.60
C LYS A 160 -4.87 -8.43 -0.07
N ASP A 161 -3.80 -7.88 0.48
CA ASP A 161 -3.55 -7.89 1.93
C ASP A 161 -4.52 -6.96 2.67
N ILE A 162 -4.89 -5.85 2.03
CA ILE A 162 -5.95 -4.95 2.50
C ILE A 162 -7.32 -5.66 2.52
N ALA A 163 -7.68 -6.39 1.46
CA ALA A 163 -8.95 -7.12 1.42
C ALA A 163 -9.04 -8.18 2.54
N VAL A 164 -7.96 -8.93 2.77
CA VAL A 164 -7.86 -9.89 3.88
C VAL A 164 -7.97 -9.19 5.23
N SER A 165 -7.34 -8.02 5.36
CA SER A 165 -7.36 -7.21 6.57
C SER A 165 -8.77 -6.71 6.92
N ILE A 166 -9.54 -6.24 5.93
CA ILE A 166 -10.94 -5.85 6.09
C ILE A 166 -11.80 -7.06 6.48
N TYR A 167 -11.61 -8.21 5.82
CA TYR A 167 -12.35 -9.43 6.14
C TYR A 167 -12.11 -9.88 7.60
N ASN A 168 -10.85 -9.87 8.04
CA ASN A 168 -10.48 -10.24 9.40
C ASN A 168 -11.07 -9.27 10.43
N PHE A 169 -11.07 -7.98 10.12
CA PHE A 169 -11.71 -6.95 10.94
C PHE A 169 -13.22 -7.15 11.09
N ALA A 170 -13.91 -7.37 9.96
CA ALA A 170 -15.35 -7.66 9.96
C ALA A 170 -15.65 -8.94 10.76
N SER A 171 -14.90 -10.02 10.54
CA SER A 171 -15.07 -11.29 11.24
C SER A 171 -14.85 -11.16 12.75
N PHE A 172 -13.86 -10.37 13.18
CA PHE A 172 -13.62 -10.12 14.61
C PHE A 172 -14.78 -9.33 15.23
N THR A 173 -15.29 -8.32 14.53
CA THR A 173 -16.43 -7.50 14.97
C THR A 173 -17.68 -8.36 15.17
N ILE A 174 -18.02 -9.20 14.19
CA ILE A 174 -19.18 -10.12 14.23
C ILE A 174 -19.05 -11.13 15.37
N ASN A 175 -17.88 -11.76 15.51
CA ASN A 175 -17.67 -12.76 16.56
C ASN A 175 -17.70 -12.17 17.97
N THR A 176 -17.34 -10.90 18.12
CA THR A 176 -17.44 -10.19 19.39
C THR A 176 -18.90 -9.90 19.73
N ASP A 177 -19.69 -9.42 18.77
CA ASP A 177 -21.14 -9.18 18.93
C ASP A 177 -21.91 -10.45 19.33
N ILE A 178 -21.63 -11.59 18.68
CA ILE A 178 -22.26 -12.88 18.99
C ILE A 178 -21.91 -13.35 20.42
N LYS A 179 -20.67 -13.17 20.85
CA LYS A 179 -20.25 -13.55 22.21
C LYS A 179 -20.96 -12.71 23.27
N GLU A 180 -21.19 -11.43 22.99
CA GLU A 180 -21.90 -10.55 23.91
C GLU A 180 -23.37 -10.94 24.06
N LYS A 181 -24.08 -11.16 22.95
CA LYS A 181 -25.48 -11.63 23.00
C LYS A 181 -25.63 -12.91 23.83
N LYS A 182 -24.73 -13.89 23.61
CA LYS A 182 -24.71 -15.13 24.41
C LYS A 182 -24.41 -14.93 25.90
N ASN A 183 -23.70 -13.86 26.27
CA ASN A 183 -23.41 -13.56 27.68
C ASN A 183 -24.55 -12.79 28.34
N GLU A 184 -25.30 -11.98 27.59
CA GLU A 184 -26.53 -11.33 28.05
C GLU A 184 -27.63 -12.38 28.29
N ASP A 185 -27.86 -13.28 27.32
CA ASP A 185 -28.84 -14.38 27.45
C ASP A 185 -28.58 -15.28 28.68
N LYS A 186 -27.31 -15.41 29.10
CA LYS A 186 -26.90 -16.20 30.28
C LYS A 186 -27.04 -15.46 31.61
N LYS A 187 -27.15 -14.14 31.61
CA LYS A 187 -27.38 -13.35 32.84
C LYS A 187 -28.87 -13.27 33.19
N ASP A 188 -29.73 -13.44 32.20
CA ASP A 188 -31.19 -13.41 32.34
C ASP A 188 -31.81 -14.80 32.59
N SER A 189 -30.99 -15.85 32.71
CA SER A 189 -31.37 -17.23 33.09
C SER A 189 -30.88 -17.58 34.50
#